data_AF-A0A6G2RVP0-F1
#
_entry.id   AF-A0A6G2RVP0-F1
#
_cell.length_a   1.000
_cell.length_b   1.000
_cell.length_c   1.000
_cell.angle_alpha   90.00
_cell.angle_beta   90.00
_cell.angle_gamma   90.00
#
_symmetry.space_group_name_H-M   'P 1'
#
loop_
_entity.id
_entity.type
_entity.pdbx_description
1 polymer ?
#
loop_
_entity_poly.entity_id
_entity_poly.type
_entity_poly.pdbx_seq_one_letter_code
_entity_poly.pdbx_strand_id
1 'polypeptide(L)'
;RRSWFSGHDGGATWKVVNRPSEQTDAQAPPPEQPAWITTLNDDQDAYDQARNQLASARWRLWTLWWMRHLPQASRPDDFEFDEDAWSQQSEAASTKVTRLAAEVARLRDLIPYGLTREETQLTPEEIQHKIDRYAQAKGLPEELELKRTPRQSYYRPADPVLALTDISKDTIPPLTRDEDDPLPCRLPSQLLTQLKINDTWVPVPDNPLLPGNTPEIPGIIHAVIAEFALLDQAVRTPAASGGTDTALHTVVDVDDRETHTEGPWPEYTRIWRQPWLPLYLQWEIKHCATPYHSSPDSAPHWGFDGDRYRWTGDGAAPGDGEGGRRWTAFGGRAFITPATRYVLREQARRLAEHAPSQLAGQLRTMRRELDDLDVLSQSLDGFHDWLVQHDGAAQAVTDHAILSLAGETNHVPDGAKDHGTQRFQPVRGGQFYFTELTVIDRFGRALVLTGPRQTEPIQFRLIRADSVLPDEALFPNPPGERFVQLPPRLVQPTRIRLETVPLRSDQPPATAAPTTSPLQPPGADAPVAGWLLVNHLDRTLLVYGPDGEPLGELRVVRDAQNTPT
;
A
#
# COMPACT_ATOMS: atom_id res chain seq x y z
N ARG A 1 2.90 17.27 -4.35
CA ARG A 1 2.64 15.96 -5.02
C ARG A 1 2.23 14.89 -4.00
N ARG A 2 0.95 14.48 -3.96
CA ARG A 2 0.43 13.47 -3.00
C ARG A 2 0.83 12.03 -3.34
N SER A 3 1.06 11.72 -4.62
CA SER A 3 1.39 10.37 -5.13
C SER A 3 2.68 9.75 -4.57
N TRP A 4 3.53 10.54 -3.93
CA TRP A 4 4.80 10.12 -3.37
C TRP A 4 4.68 9.57 -1.93
N PHE A 5 3.49 9.63 -1.35
CA PHE A 5 3.28 9.28 0.04
C PHE A 5 2.23 8.20 0.18
N SER A 6 2.50 7.24 1.07
CA SER A 6 1.50 6.30 1.57
C SER A 6 0.94 6.83 2.89
N GLY A 7 -0.38 6.82 3.03
CA GLY A 7 -1.06 7.18 4.27
C GLY A 7 -1.07 6.03 5.28
N HIS A 8 -0.92 6.37 6.55
CA HIS A 8 -1.10 5.50 7.71
C HIS A 8 -2.23 6.04 8.59
N ASP A 9 -2.89 5.14 9.33
CA ASP A 9 -4.01 5.49 10.18
C ASP A 9 -3.66 6.62 11.17
N GLY A 10 -4.42 7.70 11.13
CA GLY A 10 -4.24 8.89 11.96
C GLY A 10 -5.04 8.86 13.26
N GLY A 11 -5.85 7.81 13.47
CA GLY A 11 -6.87 7.75 14.51
C GLY A 11 -8.20 8.32 14.02
N ALA A 12 -9.13 8.54 14.96
CA ALA A 12 -10.45 9.08 14.65
C ALA A 12 -10.87 10.18 15.63
N THR A 13 -11.86 10.97 15.21
CA THR A 13 -12.62 11.89 16.07
C THR A 13 -14.10 11.61 15.91
N TRP A 14 -14.85 11.91 16.94
CA TRP A 14 -16.30 11.77 16.99
C TRP A 14 -16.96 13.15 16.93
N LYS A 15 -18.03 13.23 16.17
CA LYS A 15 -18.90 14.41 16.10
C LYS A 15 -20.35 14.00 15.91
N VAL A 16 -21.27 14.82 16.39
CA VAL A 16 -22.68 14.72 16.06
C VAL A 16 -22.94 15.49 14.77
N VAL A 17 -23.64 14.88 13.83
CA VAL A 17 -24.07 15.53 12.58
C VAL A 17 -25.56 15.32 12.36
N ASN A 18 -26.16 16.16 11.52
CA ASN A 18 -27.52 15.95 11.05
C ASN A 18 -27.58 14.69 10.19
N ARG A 19 -28.55 13.81 10.44
CA ARG A 19 -28.76 12.63 9.62
C ARG A 19 -29.10 13.05 8.17
N PRO A 20 -28.55 12.39 7.14
CA PRO A 20 -28.85 12.75 5.75
C PRO A 20 -30.36 12.59 5.45
N SER A 21 -31.03 13.64 4.96
CA SER A 21 -32.41 13.56 4.44
C SER A 21 -32.43 13.44 2.92
N GLU A 22 -33.35 12.65 2.36
CA GLU A 22 -33.51 12.50 0.90
C GLU A 22 -33.97 13.79 0.18
N GLN A 23 -34.46 14.79 0.92
CA GLN A 23 -34.82 16.10 0.37
C GLN A 23 -33.60 17.03 0.39
N THR A 24 -33.09 17.35 -0.80
CA THR A 24 -31.95 18.25 -1.02
C THR A 24 -32.45 19.69 -1.11
N ASP A 25 -31.85 20.62 -0.35
CA ASP A 25 -31.43 21.97 -0.81
C ASP A 25 -31.07 22.94 0.33
N ALA A 26 -31.26 22.59 1.60
CA ALA A 26 -30.73 23.35 2.72
C ALA A 26 -30.08 22.42 3.75
N GLN A 27 -28.74 22.35 3.73
CA GLN A 27 -28.01 21.65 4.79
C GLN A 27 -28.24 22.43 6.09
N ALA A 28 -29.07 21.89 6.99
CA ALA A 28 -29.28 22.47 8.30
C ALA A 28 -27.93 22.78 8.96
N PRO A 29 -27.81 23.90 9.72
CA PRO A 29 -26.56 24.26 10.35
C PRO A 29 -26.03 23.09 11.20
N PRO A 30 -24.69 22.97 11.36
CA PRO A 30 -24.11 21.92 12.20
C PRO A 30 -24.73 21.96 13.60
N PRO A 31 -25.14 20.80 14.16
CA PRO A 31 -25.73 20.78 15.49
C PRO A 31 -24.69 21.14 16.55
N GLU A 32 -25.15 21.77 17.62
CA GLU A 32 -24.33 22.00 18.82
C GLU A 32 -23.83 20.65 19.36
N GLN A 33 -22.54 20.58 19.68
CA GLN A 33 -21.93 19.33 20.13
C GLN A 33 -22.23 19.11 21.62
N PRO A 34 -22.86 17.99 22.02
CA PRO A 34 -23.08 17.70 23.43
C PRO A 34 -21.77 17.59 24.20
N ALA A 35 -21.75 17.99 25.48
CA ALA A 35 -20.54 17.95 26.32
C ALA A 35 -19.85 16.57 26.39
N TRP A 36 -20.61 15.47 26.27
CA TRP A 36 -20.05 14.11 26.28
C TRP A 36 -19.21 13.80 25.04
N ILE A 37 -19.34 14.55 23.93
CA ILE A 37 -18.49 14.41 22.74
C ILE A 37 -17.04 14.78 23.07
N THR A 38 -16.83 15.77 23.94
CA THR A 38 -15.48 16.13 24.40
C THR A 38 -14.85 14.95 25.13
N THR A 39 -15.54 14.38 26.13
CA THR A 39 -15.08 13.19 26.85
C THR A 39 -14.83 11.99 25.91
N LEU A 40 -15.73 11.76 24.94
CA LEU A 40 -15.56 10.68 23.98
C LEU A 40 -14.32 10.88 23.09
N ASN A 41 -14.02 12.12 22.71
CA ASN A 41 -12.81 12.45 21.95
C ASN A 41 -11.54 12.32 22.81
N ASP A 42 -11.60 12.70 24.09
CA ASP A 42 -10.48 12.48 25.04
C ASP A 42 -10.19 10.99 25.23
N ASP A 43 -11.24 10.16 25.39
CA ASP A 43 -11.13 8.71 25.47
C ASP A 43 -10.55 8.10 24.18
N GLN A 44 -10.98 8.62 23.02
CA GLN A 44 -10.44 8.23 21.72
C GLN A 44 -8.97 8.63 21.56
N ASP A 45 -8.57 9.79 22.05
CA ASP A 45 -7.17 10.25 22.06
C ASP A 45 -6.28 9.39 22.95
N ALA A 46 -6.75 9.10 24.16
CA ALA A 46 -6.07 8.21 25.08
C ALA A 46 -5.90 6.82 24.46
N TYR A 47 -6.96 6.28 23.82
CA TYR A 47 -6.93 5.01 23.11
C TYR A 47 -5.90 5.00 21.98
N ASP A 48 -5.93 6.02 21.09
CA ASP A 48 -5.01 6.13 19.95
C ASP A 48 -3.55 6.24 20.43
N GLN A 49 -3.28 7.01 21.49
CA GLN A 49 -1.96 7.14 22.10
C GLN A 49 -1.47 5.84 22.73
N ALA A 50 -2.33 5.16 23.51
CA ALA A 50 -2.01 3.89 24.14
C ALA A 50 -1.71 2.80 23.10
N ARG A 51 -2.45 2.78 21.97
CA ARG A 51 -2.19 1.86 20.85
C ARG A 51 -0.79 2.06 20.26
N ASN A 52 -0.40 3.31 20.03
CA ASN A 52 0.93 3.64 19.51
C ASN A 52 2.05 3.28 20.51
N GLN A 53 1.83 3.53 21.81
CA GLN A 53 2.76 3.12 22.86
C GLN A 53 2.89 1.60 22.95
N LEU A 54 1.78 0.86 22.82
CA LEU A 54 1.79 -0.60 22.80
C LEU A 54 2.58 -1.12 21.60
N ALA A 55 2.35 -0.59 20.40
CA ALA A 55 3.10 -0.96 19.20
C ALA A 55 4.61 -0.73 19.38
N SER A 56 5.01 0.42 19.95
CA SER A 56 6.41 0.72 20.27
C SER A 56 7.00 -0.23 21.32
N ALA A 57 6.24 -0.57 22.36
CA ALA A 57 6.68 -1.52 23.40
C ALA A 57 6.84 -2.94 22.85
N ARG A 58 5.93 -3.38 21.99
CA ARG A 58 6.01 -4.66 21.27
C ARG A 58 7.23 -4.72 20.38
N TRP A 59 7.46 -3.67 19.59
CA TRP A 59 8.68 -3.54 18.78
C TRP A 59 9.95 -3.58 19.63
N ARG A 60 9.97 -2.90 20.79
CA ARG A 60 11.12 -2.96 21.71
C ARG A 60 11.35 -4.38 22.24
N LEU A 61 10.30 -5.08 22.68
CA LEU A 61 10.42 -6.47 23.13
C LEU A 61 10.97 -7.38 22.01
N TRP A 62 10.42 -7.23 20.80
CA TRP A 62 10.89 -7.93 19.61
C TRP A 62 12.38 -7.69 19.35
N THR A 63 12.80 -6.42 19.30
CA THR A 63 14.20 -6.06 18.99
C THR A 63 15.18 -6.58 20.04
N LEU A 64 14.80 -6.57 21.32
CA LEU A 64 15.60 -7.15 22.41
C LEU A 64 15.76 -8.65 22.25
N TRP A 65 14.67 -9.34 21.94
CA TRP A 65 14.70 -10.78 21.65
C TRP A 65 15.57 -11.08 20.43
N TRP A 66 15.39 -10.35 19.33
CA TRP A 66 16.17 -10.50 18.10
C TRP A 66 17.67 -10.33 18.35
N MET A 67 18.08 -9.23 19.00
CA MET A 67 19.48 -8.96 19.32
C MET A 67 20.10 -10.04 20.21
N ARG A 68 19.34 -10.58 21.18
CA ARG A 68 19.80 -11.68 22.04
C ARG A 68 20.13 -12.94 21.24
N HIS A 69 19.30 -13.26 20.25
CA HIS A 69 19.43 -14.48 19.43
C HIS A 69 20.25 -14.27 18.16
N LEU A 70 20.73 -13.04 17.92
CA LEU A 70 21.61 -12.75 16.81
C LEU A 70 22.94 -13.52 16.98
N PRO A 71 23.39 -14.29 15.96
CA PRO A 71 24.66 -15.02 16.03
C PRO A 71 25.82 -14.09 16.35
N GLN A 72 26.78 -14.54 17.18
CA GLN A 72 27.93 -13.71 17.58
C GLN A 72 28.70 -13.13 16.39
N ALA A 73 28.85 -13.90 15.31
CA ALA A 73 29.53 -13.46 14.10
C ALA A 73 28.83 -12.31 13.36
N SER A 74 27.56 -12.07 13.66
CA SER A 74 26.70 -11.05 13.06
C SER A 74 26.43 -9.88 14.00
N ARG A 75 26.98 -9.88 15.22
CA ARG A 75 26.87 -8.77 16.17
C ARG A 75 27.91 -7.69 15.84
N PRO A 76 27.68 -6.42 16.23
CA PRO A 76 28.70 -5.39 16.18
C PRO A 76 29.95 -5.78 16.97
N ASP A 77 31.14 -5.42 16.49
CA ASP A 77 32.42 -5.83 17.10
C ASP A 77 32.63 -5.32 18.54
N ASP A 78 31.99 -4.21 18.92
CA ASP A 78 32.00 -3.61 20.26
C ASP A 78 30.79 -4.02 21.13
N PHE A 79 29.97 -4.96 20.64
CA PHE A 79 28.79 -5.40 21.36
C PHE A 79 29.14 -6.33 22.53
N GLU A 80 29.10 -5.80 23.74
CA GLU A 80 29.17 -6.58 24.97
C GLU A 80 27.79 -7.13 25.36
N PHE A 81 27.68 -8.45 25.42
CA PHE A 81 26.44 -9.13 25.84
C PHE A 81 26.49 -9.44 27.34
N ASP A 82 25.75 -8.67 28.14
CA ASP A 82 25.47 -8.97 29.54
C ASP A 82 24.13 -9.70 29.66
N GLU A 83 24.18 -11.00 29.99
CA GLU A 83 22.99 -11.86 30.05
C GLU A 83 21.98 -11.43 31.12
N ASP A 84 22.46 -10.98 32.28
CA ASP A 84 21.60 -10.56 33.39
C ASP A 84 20.92 -9.24 33.08
N ALA A 85 21.68 -8.26 32.57
CA ALA A 85 21.13 -6.97 32.16
C ALA A 85 20.11 -7.13 31.02
N TRP A 86 20.36 -8.02 30.05
CA TRP A 86 19.44 -8.27 28.94
C TRP A 86 18.15 -8.97 29.38
N SER A 87 18.27 -9.91 30.32
CA SER A 87 17.12 -10.60 30.91
C SER A 87 16.23 -9.62 31.66
N GLN A 88 16.82 -8.72 32.46
CA GLN A 88 16.08 -7.64 33.14
C GLN A 88 15.38 -6.69 32.16
N GLN A 89 16.06 -6.28 31.08
CA GLN A 89 15.44 -5.43 30.05
C GLN A 89 14.28 -6.13 29.33
N SER A 90 14.42 -7.42 29.04
CA SER A 90 13.40 -8.23 28.37
C SER A 90 12.17 -8.43 29.26
N GLU A 91 12.37 -8.68 30.55
CA GLU A 91 11.29 -8.79 31.54
C GLU A 91 10.55 -7.45 31.69
N ALA A 92 11.30 -6.35 31.86
CA ALA A 92 10.72 -5.01 31.94
C ALA A 92 9.92 -4.64 30.68
N ALA A 93 10.42 -5.00 29.49
CA ALA A 93 9.70 -4.80 28.23
C ALA A 93 8.42 -5.65 28.17
N SER A 94 8.46 -6.91 28.60
CA SER A 94 7.30 -7.80 28.67
C SER A 94 6.23 -7.26 29.63
N THR A 95 6.61 -6.85 30.84
CA THR A 95 5.69 -6.22 31.80
C THR A 95 5.06 -4.95 31.22
N LYS A 96 5.85 -4.13 30.50
CA LYS A 96 5.34 -2.92 29.84
C LYS A 96 4.33 -3.26 28.74
N VAL A 97 4.58 -4.28 27.91
CA VAL A 97 3.64 -4.75 26.89
C VAL A 97 2.33 -5.22 27.52
N THR A 98 2.39 -6.09 28.54
CA THR A 98 1.19 -6.59 29.23
C THR A 98 0.35 -5.46 29.83
N ARG A 99 0.99 -4.49 30.49
CA ARG A 99 0.31 -3.32 31.07
C ARG A 99 -0.33 -2.45 29.99
N LEU A 100 0.37 -2.15 28.90
CA LEU A 100 -0.17 -1.34 27.80
C LEU A 100 -1.28 -2.07 27.05
N ALA A 101 -1.20 -3.39 26.90
CA ALA A 101 -2.26 -4.19 26.29
C ALA A 101 -3.54 -4.16 27.12
N ALA A 102 -3.42 -4.27 28.45
CA ALA A 102 -4.55 -4.12 29.37
C ALA A 102 -5.16 -2.70 29.30
N GLU A 103 -4.32 -1.66 29.21
CA GLU A 103 -4.78 -0.28 29.10
C GLU A 103 -5.48 0.00 27.77
N VAL A 104 -4.94 -0.50 26.65
CA VAL A 104 -5.60 -0.41 25.34
C VAL A 104 -6.97 -1.11 25.37
N ALA A 105 -7.08 -2.29 25.99
CA ALA A 105 -8.34 -2.98 26.14
C ALA A 105 -9.35 -2.17 26.98
N ARG A 106 -8.91 -1.59 28.10
CA ARG A 106 -9.74 -0.74 28.96
C ARG A 106 -10.25 0.50 28.22
N LEU A 107 -9.36 1.22 27.53
CA LEU A 107 -9.71 2.44 26.78
C LEU A 107 -10.62 2.13 25.58
N ARG A 108 -10.40 0.98 24.91
CA ARG A 108 -11.27 0.52 23.82
C ARG A 108 -12.72 0.39 24.27
N ASP A 109 -12.96 -0.08 25.49
CA ASP A 109 -14.32 -0.30 25.99
C ASP A 109 -15.05 1.03 26.31
N LEU A 110 -14.34 2.17 26.35
CA LEU A 110 -14.92 3.51 26.55
C LEU A 110 -15.41 4.16 25.25
N ILE A 111 -14.90 3.70 24.10
CA ILE A 111 -15.24 4.24 22.78
C ILE A 111 -16.14 3.25 22.01
N PRO A 112 -17.01 3.70 21.10
CA PRO A 112 -17.80 2.82 20.23
C PRO A 112 -16.91 2.23 19.12
N TYR A 113 -15.91 1.45 19.52
CA TYR A 113 -14.92 0.85 18.65
C TYR A 113 -15.30 -0.58 18.24
N GLY A 114 -15.03 -0.88 16.98
CA GLY A 114 -15.47 -2.10 16.32
C GLY A 114 -14.40 -3.18 16.15
N LEU A 115 -13.68 -3.54 17.21
CA LEU A 115 -12.99 -4.84 17.25
C LEU A 115 -13.36 -5.58 18.52
N THR A 116 -13.80 -6.83 18.38
CA THR A 116 -13.94 -7.78 19.49
C THR A 116 -12.57 -8.20 20.03
N ARG A 117 -12.54 -8.85 21.19
CA ARG A 117 -11.31 -9.36 21.84
C ARG A 117 -10.62 -10.47 21.02
N GLU A 118 -11.34 -11.04 20.06
CA GLU A 118 -10.84 -11.97 19.04
C GLU A 118 -10.71 -11.21 17.71
N GLU A 119 -9.51 -11.27 17.14
CA GLU A 119 -9.04 -10.52 15.98
C GLU A 119 -9.69 -11.01 14.67
N THR A 120 -10.94 -10.63 14.44
CA THR A 120 -11.57 -10.68 13.12
C THR A 120 -12.20 -9.33 12.81
N GLN A 121 -12.02 -8.90 11.55
CA GLN A 121 -12.60 -7.68 11.00
C GLN A 121 -14.11 -7.69 11.22
N LEU A 122 -14.63 -6.84 12.11
CA LEU A 122 -16.06 -6.61 12.21
C LEU A 122 -16.54 -6.00 10.90
N THR A 123 -17.74 -6.39 10.45
CA THR A 123 -18.31 -5.81 9.23
C THR A 123 -18.66 -4.33 9.47
N PRO A 124 -18.71 -3.49 8.43
CA PRO A 124 -19.14 -2.10 8.56
C PRO A 124 -20.48 -1.94 9.32
N GLU A 125 -21.39 -2.89 9.17
CA GLU A 125 -22.70 -2.92 9.83
C GLU A 125 -22.57 -3.14 11.34
N GLU A 126 -21.66 -4.00 11.80
CA GLU A 126 -21.42 -4.24 13.22
C GLU A 126 -20.78 -3.03 13.92
N ILE A 127 -19.88 -2.34 13.21
CA ILE A 127 -19.31 -1.07 13.66
C ILE A 127 -20.43 -0.04 13.81
N GLN A 128 -21.28 0.10 12.79
CA GLN A 128 -22.40 1.03 12.81
C GLN A 128 -23.37 0.72 13.96
N HIS A 129 -23.71 -0.55 14.18
CA HIS A 129 -24.60 -0.96 15.27
C HIS A 129 -24.04 -0.58 16.66
N LYS A 130 -22.72 -0.66 16.88
CA LYS A 130 -22.10 -0.20 18.13
C LYS A 130 -22.16 1.31 18.30
N ILE A 131 -21.96 2.06 17.21
CA ILE A 131 -22.08 3.52 17.19
C ILE A 131 -23.50 3.93 17.54
N ASP A 132 -24.49 3.30 16.92
CA ASP A 132 -25.91 3.58 17.15
C ASP A 132 -26.32 3.27 18.60
N ARG A 133 -25.86 2.14 19.15
CA ARG A 133 -26.10 1.78 20.55
C ARG A 133 -25.50 2.81 21.51
N TYR A 134 -24.28 3.28 21.24
CA TYR A 134 -23.64 4.31 22.07
C TYR A 134 -24.43 5.63 22.00
N ALA A 135 -24.83 6.04 20.79
CA ALA A 135 -25.65 7.23 20.59
C ALA A 135 -26.99 7.15 21.32
N GLN A 136 -27.67 6.00 21.25
CA GLN A 136 -28.93 5.74 21.96
C GLN A 136 -28.74 5.80 23.48
N ALA A 137 -27.66 5.20 24.01
CA ALA A 137 -27.35 5.23 25.44
C ALA A 137 -27.06 6.66 25.97
N LYS A 138 -26.60 7.56 25.09
CA LYS A 138 -26.40 8.98 25.39
C LYS A 138 -27.65 9.85 25.13
N GLY A 139 -28.76 9.23 24.71
CA GLY A 139 -30.02 9.92 24.44
C GLY A 139 -29.97 10.83 23.21
N LEU A 140 -29.17 10.47 22.19
CA LEU A 140 -29.10 11.25 20.96
C LEU A 140 -30.43 11.18 20.19
N PRO A 141 -31.02 12.31 19.76
CA PRO A 141 -32.26 12.33 18.97
C PRO A 141 -32.12 11.61 17.60
N GLU A 142 -33.25 11.14 17.05
CA GLU A 142 -33.26 10.37 15.81
C GLU A 142 -32.89 11.19 14.56
N GLU A 143 -33.07 12.51 14.60
CA GLU A 143 -32.66 13.43 13.54
C GLU A 143 -31.13 13.65 13.48
N LEU A 144 -30.41 13.22 14.52
CA LEU A 144 -28.96 13.32 14.62
C LEU A 144 -28.30 11.94 14.50
N GLU A 145 -27.03 11.93 14.09
CA GLU A 145 -26.20 10.74 14.08
C GLU A 145 -24.83 11.02 14.71
N LEU A 146 -24.33 10.05 15.47
CA LEU A 146 -22.96 10.04 15.94
C LEU A 146 -22.07 9.55 14.79
N LYS A 147 -21.14 10.38 14.34
CA LYS A 147 -20.29 10.10 13.19
C LYS A 147 -18.83 9.99 13.58
N ARG A 148 -18.22 8.85 13.28
CA ARG A 148 -16.77 8.65 13.32
C ARG A 148 -16.14 9.31 12.10
N THR A 149 -15.21 10.22 12.32
CA THR A 149 -14.45 10.91 11.26
C THR A 149 -12.98 10.53 11.38
N PRO A 150 -12.31 10.06 10.31
CA PRO A 150 -10.88 9.79 10.36
C PRO A 150 -10.10 11.09 10.58
N ARG A 151 -9.07 11.04 11.42
CA ARG A 151 -8.11 12.14 11.57
C ARG A 151 -7.19 12.21 10.36
N GLN A 152 -6.45 13.31 10.26
CA GLN A 152 -5.38 13.42 9.27
C GLN A 152 -4.38 12.27 9.46
N SER A 153 -4.20 11.50 8.39
CA SER A 153 -3.26 10.39 8.32
C SER A 153 -1.84 10.83 8.60
N TYR A 154 -1.04 9.91 9.14
CA TYR A 154 0.42 10.02 9.03
C TYR A 154 0.81 9.70 7.59
N TYR A 155 1.88 10.31 7.11
CA TYR A 155 2.41 10.07 5.78
C TYR A 155 3.87 9.66 5.89
N ARG A 156 4.25 8.68 5.07
CA ARG A 156 5.65 8.31 4.80
C ARG A 156 5.85 8.25 3.29
N PRO A 157 7.07 8.48 2.77
CA PRO A 157 7.35 8.27 1.36
C PRO A 157 7.01 6.82 0.97
N ALA A 158 6.36 6.66 -0.19
CA ALA A 158 6.19 5.34 -0.79
C ALA A 158 7.54 4.85 -1.36
N ASP A 159 7.78 3.54 -1.30
CA ASP A 159 8.89 2.90 -2.01
C ASP A 159 8.87 3.26 -3.51
N PRO A 160 10.04 3.38 -4.17
CA PRO A 160 10.07 3.60 -5.61
C PRO A 160 9.26 2.53 -6.35
N VAL A 161 8.50 2.94 -7.37
CA VAL A 161 7.64 2.05 -8.14
C VAL A 161 8.18 1.92 -9.55
N LEU A 162 8.25 0.69 -10.04
CA LEU A 162 8.52 0.37 -11.44
C LEU A 162 7.21 0.04 -12.14
N ALA A 163 6.98 0.72 -13.26
CA ALA A 163 5.95 0.35 -14.23
C ALA A 163 6.63 -0.44 -15.36
N LEU A 164 6.10 -1.62 -15.63
CA LEU A 164 6.50 -2.48 -16.73
C LEU A 164 5.36 -2.42 -17.76
N THR A 165 5.68 -2.04 -18.98
CA THR A 165 4.74 -1.98 -20.12
C THR A 165 5.17 -2.96 -21.21
N ASP A 166 4.30 -3.21 -22.17
CA ASP A 166 4.60 -4.03 -23.35
C ASP A 166 4.94 -5.48 -22.99
N ILE A 167 4.29 -6.01 -21.95
CA ILE A 167 4.49 -7.39 -21.46
C ILE A 167 3.55 -8.35 -22.19
N SER A 168 2.57 -7.83 -22.93
CA SER A 168 1.42 -8.50 -23.54
C SER A 168 0.38 -8.92 -22.51
N LYS A 169 -0.85 -8.44 -22.69
CA LYS A 169 -2.01 -8.75 -21.85
C LYS A 169 -2.29 -10.25 -21.70
N ASP A 170 -1.92 -11.05 -22.71
CA ASP A 170 -2.12 -12.51 -22.71
C ASP A 170 -1.19 -13.24 -21.73
N THR A 171 -0.14 -12.57 -21.27
CA THR A 171 0.82 -13.07 -20.28
C THR A 171 0.48 -12.62 -18.86
N ILE A 172 -0.54 -11.78 -18.71
CA ILE A 172 -0.99 -11.19 -17.45
C ILE A 172 -2.30 -11.88 -17.03
N PRO A 173 -2.24 -12.99 -16.28
CA PRO A 173 -3.45 -13.66 -15.82
C PRO A 173 -4.22 -12.74 -14.85
N PRO A 174 -5.55 -12.71 -14.88
CA PRO A 174 -6.31 -11.86 -13.96
C PRO A 174 -6.06 -12.27 -12.50
N LEU A 175 -6.09 -11.30 -11.59
CA LEU A 175 -5.81 -11.52 -10.16
C LEU A 175 -6.89 -12.39 -9.51
N THR A 176 -8.15 -12.14 -9.87
CA THR A 176 -9.31 -12.94 -9.49
C THR A 176 -9.99 -13.45 -10.75
N ARG A 177 -10.78 -14.50 -10.60
CA ARG A 177 -11.70 -14.88 -11.68
C ARG A 177 -12.82 -13.84 -11.77
N ASP A 178 -13.32 -13.63 -12.97
CA ASP A 178 -14.51 -12.80 -13.17
C ASP A 178 -15.71 -13.52 -12.57
N GLU A 179 -16.50 -12.83 -11.74
CA GLU A 179 -17.73 -13.39 -11.18
C GLU A 179 -18.80 -13.59 -12.28
N ASP A 180 -18.74 -12.76 -13.34
CA ASP A 180 -19.59 -12.85 -14.51
C ASP A 180 -19.16 -14.02 -15.45
N ASP A 181 -17.97 -14.61 -15.23
CA ASP A 181 -17.41 -15.75 -16.00
C ASP A 181 -16.70 -16.78 -15.09
N PRO A 182 -17.46 -17.55 -14.27
CA PRO A 182 -16.91 -18.50 -13.31
C PRO A 182 -16.17 -19.66 -13.98
N LEU A 183 -15.42 -20.46 -13.22
CA LEU A 183 -14.78 -21.66 -13.77
C LEU A 183 -15.87 -22.63 -14.20
N PRO A 184 -15.99 -22.94 -15.51
CA PRO A 184 -17.01 -23.86 -15.95
C PRO A 184 -16.73 -25.23 -15.32
N CYS A 185 -17.62 -25.65 -14.43
CA CYS A 185 -17.63 -27.00 -13.91
C CYS A 185 -18.30 -27.90 -14.93
N ARG A 186 -17.52 -28.80 -15.53
CA ARG A 186 -18.02 -29.72 -16.54
C ARG A 186 -19.01 -30.72 -15.94
N LEU A 187 -20.16 -30.88 -16.58
CA LEU A 187 -21.19 -31.84 -16.19
C LEU A 187 -20.90 -33.24 -16.79
N PRO A 188 -21.46 -34.32 -16.22
CA PRO A 188 -21.38 -35.67 -16.81
C PRO A 188 -21.86 -35.76 -18.26
N SER A 189 -22.82 -34.91 -18.65
CA SER A 189 -23.33 -34.82 -20.03
C SER A 189 -22.36 -34.15 -21.00
N GLN A 190 -21.25 -33.60 -20.51
CA GLN A 190 -20.24 -32.87 -21.28
C GLN A 190 -18.93 -33.66 -21.40
N LEU A 191 -19.01 -34.98 -21.41
CA LEU A 191 -17.88 -35.88 -21.67
C LEU A 191 -17.89 -36.33 -23.13
N LEU A 192 -16.70 -36.49 -23.71
CA LEU A 192 -16.54 -37.17 -24.98
C LEU A 192 -16.95 -38.65 -24.84
N THR A 193 -17.65 -39.14 -25.85
CA THR A 193 -18.07 -40.53 -25.97
C THR A 193 -17.33 -41.25 -27.08
N GLN A 194 -16.97 -40.52 -28.15
CA GLN A 194 -16.13 -41.02 -29.23
C GLN A 194 -15.18 -39.93 -29.77
N LEU A 195 -14.08 -40.36 -30.34
CA LEU A 195 -13.06 -39.52 -30.97
C LEU A 195 -12.60 -40.16 -32.27
N LYS A 196 -12.47 -39.37 -33.33
CA LYS A 196 -11.96 -39.82 -34.62
C LYS A 196 -10.42 -39.80 -34.61
N ILE A 197 -9.80 -40.98 -34.62
CA ILE A 197 -8.34 -41.19 -34.64
C ILE A 197 -7.95 -41.70 -36.04
N ASN A 198 -7.20 -40.90 -36.81
CA ASN A 198 -6.76 -41.24 -38.18
C ASN A 198 -7.89 -41.84 -39.04
N ASP A 199 -9.01 -41.11 -39.14
CA ASP A 199 -10.24 -41.49 -39.85
C ASP A 199 -11.09 -42.62 -39.28
N THR A 200 -10.71 -43.19 -38.14
CA THR A 200 -11.50 -44.23 -37.45
C THR A 200 -12.17 -43.66 -36.21
N TRP A 201 -13.48 -43.86 -36.07
CA TRP A 201 -14.20 -43.54 -34.83
C TRP A 201 -13.85 -44.55 -33.74
N VAL A 202 -13.33 -44.04 -32.63
CA VAL A 202 -12.94 -44.83 -31.46
C VAL A 202 -13.81 -44.40 -30.27
N PRO A 203 -14.60 -45.31 -29.67
CA PRO A 203 -15.38 -45.00 -28.48
C PRO A 203 -14.50 -44.96 -27.23
N VAL A 204 -15.02 -44.34 -26.17
CA VAL A 204 -14.42 -44.47 -24.83
C VAL A 204 -14.35 -45.94 -24.41
N PRO A 205 -13.28 -46.37 -23.72
CA PRO A 205 -13.16 -47.75 -23.26
C PRO A 205 -14.17 -48.09 -22.17
N ASP A 206 -14.83 -49.24 -22.28
CA ASP A 206 -15.79 -49.73 -21.28
C ASP A 206 -15.14 -50.00 -19.90
N ASN A 207 -13.84 -50.33 -19.90
CA ASN A 207 -13.07 -50.67 -18.70
C ASN A 207 -11.73 -49.91 -18.70
N PRO A 208 -11.71 -48.61 -18.35
CA PRO A 208 -10.45 -47.86 -18.28
C PRO A 208 -9.55 -48.38 -17.15
N LEU A 209 -8.23 -48.24 -17.33
CA LEU A 209 -7.25 -48.58 -16.30
C LEU A 209 -7.39 -47.64 -15.10
N LEU A 210 -7.79 -48.18 -13.95
CA LEU A 210 -7.88 -47.44 -12.69
C LEU A 210 -6.59 -47.58 -11.88
N PRO A 211 -6.17 -46.56 -11.10
CA PRO A 211 -5.02 -46.68 -10.21
C PRO A 211 -5.26 -47.76 -9.15
N GLY A 212 -4.29 -48.65 -8.92
CA GLY A 212 -4.46 -49.89 -8.12
C GLY A 212 -4.78 -49.75 -6.62
N ASN A 213 -5.07 -48.55 -6.11
CA ASN A 213 -5.32 -48.26 -4.69
C ASN A 213 -6.49 -47.28 -4.46
N THR A 214 -7.47 -47.26 -5.35
CA THR A 214 -8.63 -46.36 -5.20
C THR A 214 -9.79 -47.09 -4.49
N PRO A 215 -10.22 -46.66 -3.29
CA PRO A 215 -11.49 -47.13 -2.70
C PRO A 215 -12.68 -46.77 -3.62
N GLU A 216 -13.88 -47.32 -3.36
CA GLU A 216 -15.11 -47.13 -4.17
C GLU A 216 -15.21 -45.72 -4.76
N ILE A 217 -14.81 -45.58 -6.02
CA ILE A 217 -14.79 -44.30 -6.69
C ILE A 217 -16.21 -44.03 -7.21
N PRO A 218 -16.78 -42.83 -7.01
CA PRO A 218 -18.01 -42.43 -7.69
C PRO A 218 -17.97 -42.73 -9.19
N GLY A 219 -19.07 -43.29 -9.73
CA GLY A 219 -19.16 -43.71 -11.13
C GLY A 219 -18.83 -42.62 -12.16
N ILE A 220 -19.00 -41.34 -11.80
CA ILE A 220 -18.59 -40.22 -12.66
C ILE A 220 -17.09 -40.17 -12.92
N ILE A 221 -16.26 -40.57 -11.95
CA ILE A 221 -14.81 -40.58 -12.14
C ILE A 221 -14.41 -41.70 -13.12
N HIS A 222 -15.13 -42.82 -13.14
CA HIS A 222 -14.91 -43.86 -14.15
C HIS A 222 -15.13 -43.30 -15.56
N ALA A 223 -16.19 -42.52 -15.77
CA ALA A 223 -16.48 -41.90 -17.07
C ALA A 223 -15.41 -40.87 -17.47
N VAL A 224 -14.90 -40.07 -16.52
CA VAL A 224 -13.81 -39.11 -16.78
C VAL A 224 -12.50 -39.83 -17.11
N ILE A 225 -12.17 -40.93 -16.43
CA ILE A 225 -10.95 -41.71 -16.73
C ILE A 225 -11.10 -42.40 -18.10
N ALA A 226 -12.31 -42.86 -18.47
CA ALA A 226 -12.56 -43.42 -19.79
C ALA A 226 -12.32 -42.39 -20.91
N GLU A 227 -12.85 -41.18 -20.76
CA GLU A 227 -12.54 -40.08 -21.68
C GLU A 227 -11.03 -39.76 -21.72
N PHE A 228 -10.37 -39.69 -20.56
CA PHE A 228 -8.93 -39.45 -20.51
C PHE A 228 -8.13 -40.54 -21.23
N ALA A 229 -8.52 -41.82 -21.09
CA ALA A 229 -7.90 -42.94 -21.78
C ALA A 229 -8.08 -42.86 -23.30
N LEU A 230 -9.25 -42.39 -23.77
CA LEU A 230 -9.49 -42.12 -25.19
C LEU A 230 -8.58 -41.01 -25.73
N LEU A 231 -8.42 -39.91 -24.99
CA LEU A 231 -7.50 -38.82 -25.34
C LEU A 231 -6.03 -39.28 -25.31
N ASP A 232 -5.63 -40.06 -24.30
CA ASP A 232 -4.28 -40.64 -24.19
C ASP A 232 -3.98 -41.58 -25.37
N GLN A 233 -4.95 -42.37 -25.82
CA GLN A 233 -4.82 -43.19 -27.03
C GLN A 233 -4.57 -42.33 -28.27
N ALA A 234 -5.29 -41.21 -28.42
CA ALA A 234 -5.07 -40.29 -29.54
C ALA A 234 -3.70 -39.58 -29.46
N VAL A 235 -3.20 -39.29 -28.24
CA VAL A 235 -1.85 -38.74 -28.05
C VAL A 235 -0.77 -39.75 -28.44
N ARG A 236 -0.95 -41.03 -28.14
CA ARG A 236 0.05 -42.07 -28.44
C ARG A 236 0.05 -42.52 -29.90
N THR A 237 -1.01 -42.20 -30.65
CA THR A 237 -1.16 -42.61 -32.05
C THR A 237 -0.53 -41.56 -32.97
N PRO A 238 0.47 -41.88 -33.80
CA PRO A 238 1.02 -40.95 -34.78
C PRO A 238 -0.05 -40.45 -35.77
N ALA A 239 -0.01 -39.19 -36.17
CA ALA A 239 -0.95 -38.64 -37.14
C ALA A 239 -0.77 -39.28 -38.53
N ALA A 240 -1.87 -39.47 -39.26
CA ALA A 240 -1.85 -39.99 -40.64
C ALA A 240 -1.07 -39.11 -41.63
N SER A 241 -0.95 -37.80 -41.34
CA SER A 241 -0.16 -36.83 -42.11
C SER A 241 1.36 -37.03 -42.00
N GLY A 242 1.83 -37.85 -41.05
CA GLY A 242 3.26 -38.03 -40.75
C GLY A 242 3.88 -36.88 -39.94
N GLY A 243 5.15 -37.03 -39.55
CA GLY A 243 5.89 -36.05 -38.74
C GLY A 243 5.94 -36.38 -37.24
N THR A 244 6.05 -35.33 -36.41
CA THR A 244 6.04 -35.44 -34.93
C THR A 244 4.63 -35.35 -34.33
N ASP A 245 3.63 -35.06 -35.16
CA ASP A 245 2.27 -34.85 -34.73
C ASP A 245 1.55 -36.17 -34.45
N THR A 246 0.59 -36.11 -33.53
CA THR A 246 -0.21 -37.26 -33.10
C THR A 246 -1.65 -37.06 -33.56
N ALA A 247 -2.46 -38.12 -33.53
CA ALA A 247 -3.88 -38.02 -33.87
C ALA A 247 -4.61 -37.01 -32.97
N LEU A 248 -4.16 -36.79 -31.73
CA LEU A 248 -4.72 -35.72 -30.91
C LEU A 248 -4.40 -34.32 -31.48
N HIS A 249 -3.19 -34.09 -32.02
CA HIS A 249 -2.85 -32.79 -32.64
C HIS A 249 -3.80 -32.46 -33.78
N THR A 250 -4.16 -33.46 -34.61
CA THR A 250 -5.11 -33.29 -35.71
C THR A 250 -6.54 -32.99 -35.27
N VAL A 251 -6.93 -33.32 -34.04
CA VAL A 251 -8.27 -32.97 -33.53
C VAL A 251 -8.25 -31.64 -32.78
N VAL A 252 -7.18 -31.37 -32.04
CA VAL A 252 -7.04 -30.15 -31.23
C VAL A 252 -6.90 -28.90 -32.10
N ASP A 253 -6.27 -28.97 -33.26
CA ASP A 253 -5.90 -27.80 -34.09
C ASP A 253 -6.91 -27.48 -35.22
N VAL A 254 -8.10 -28.10 -35.19
CA VAL A 254 -9.11 -27.97 -36.26
C VAL A 254 -10.27 -27.06 -35.81
N ASP A 255 -10.68 -26.15 -36.68
CA ASP A 255 -11.82 -25.25 -36.45
C ASP A 255 -13.16 -26.00 -36.38
N ASP A 256 -13.26 -27.18 -37.02
CA ASP A 256 -14.42 -28.07 -37.04
C ASP A 256 -14.21 -29.32 -36.14
N ARG A 257 -14.21 -29.10 -34.82
CA ARG A 257 -14.05 -30.19 -33.84
C ARG A 257 -15.24 -31.14 -33.81
N GLU A 258 -16.43 -30.63 -34.14
CA GLU A 258 -17.68 -31.40 -34.18
C GLU A 258 -17.63 -32.55 -35.20
N THR A 259 -16.82 -32.44 -36.27
CA THR A 259 -16.62 -33.55 -37.22
C THR A 259 -15.66 -34.64 -36.73
N HIS A 260 -15.01 -34.44 -35.58
CA HIS A 260 -13.98 -35.33 -35.03
C HIS A 260 -14.34 -35.92 -33.67
N THR A 261 -15.41 -35.47 -33.03
CA THR A 261 -15.78 -35.84 -31.67
C THR A 261 -17.28 -36.10 -31.54
N GLU A 262 -17.67 -37.14 -30.80
CA GLU A 262 -19.06 -37.28 -30.32
C GLU A 262 -19.13 -36.91 -28.84
N GLY A 263 -19.93 -35.90 -28.52
CA GLY A 263 -20.00 -35.27 -27.20
C GLY A 263 -19.22 -33.94 -27.13
N PRO A 264 -19.45 -33.10 -26.12
CA PRO A 264 -18.80 -31.79 -26.03
C PRO A 264 -17.28 -31.89 -25.84
N TRP A 265 -16.52 -31.14 -26.64
CA TRP A 265 -15.07 -31.04 -26.48
C TRP A 265 -14.71 -30.38 -25.14
N PRO A 266 -13.71 -30.89 -24.39
CA PRO A 266 -13.28 -30.25 -23.16
C PRO A 266 -12.62 -28.90 -23.46
N GLU A 267 -13.27 -27.81 -23.03
CA GLU A 267 -12.97 -26.40 -23.37
C GLU A 267 -11.49 -26.01 -23.24
N TYR A 268 -10.77 -26.55 -22.25
CA TYR A 268 -9.37 -26.20 -21.96
C TYR A 268 -8.34 -27.22 -22.49
N THR A 269 -8.75 -28.17 -23.33
CA THR A 269 -7.83 -29.10 -23.99
C THR A 269 -7.23 -28.45 -25.24
N ARG A 270 -5.94 -28.11 -25.16
CA ARG A 270 -5.15 -27.50 -26.23
C ARG A 270 -3.74 -28.08 -26.29
N ILE A 271 -3.04 -27.91 -27.42
CA ILE A 271 -1.62 -28.24 -27.51
C ILE A 271 -0.86 -27.33 -26.54
N TRP A 272 -0.21 -27.94 -25.55
CA TRP A 272 0.49 -27.18 -24.54
C TRP A 272 1.75 -26.54 -25.12
N ARG A 273 1.81 -25.21 -25.05
CA ARG A 273 3.02 -24.43 -25.24
C ARG A 273 3.27 -23.66 -23.96
N GLN A 274 4.48 -23.73 -23.43
CA GLN A 274 4.83 -23.09 -22.16
C GLN A 274 4.66 -21.56 -22.26
N PRO A 275 3.62 -20.98 -21.63
CA PRO A 275 3.31 -19.56 -21.76
C PRO A 275 4.28 -18.74 -20.91
N TRP A 276 4.67 -17.55 -21.37
CA TRP A 276 5.38 -16.57 -20.53
C TRP A 276 4.41 -16.00 -19.52
N LEU A 277 4.69 -16.15 -18.22
CA LEU A 277 3.81 -15.73 -17.13
C LEU A 277 4.67 -15.09 -16.02
N PRO A 278 4.96 -13.78 -16.11
CA PRO A 278 5.75 -13.07 -15.10
C PRO A 278 5.24 -13.36 -13.68
N LEU A 279 6.16 -13.66 -12.77
CA LEU A 279 5.85 -13.96 -11.37
C LEU A 279 6.67 -13.13 -10.41
N TYR A 280 7.98 -12.99 -10.66
CA TYR A 280 8.87 -12.25 -9.79
C TYR A 280 9.57 -11.12 -10.51
N LEU A 281 9.74 -10.01 -9.81
CA LEU A 281 10.69 -8.97 -10.11
C LEU A 281 11.84 -9.09 -9.12
N GLN A 282 13.01 -9.47 -9.61
CA GLN A 282 14.25 -9.40 -8.85
C GLN A 282 14.98 -8.11 -9.24
N TRP A 283 15.46 -7.39 -8.24
CA TRP A 283 16.13 -6.12 -8.44
C TRP A 283 17.29 -5.97 -7.47
N GLU A 284 18.33 -5.30 -7.95
CA GLU A 284 19.45 -4.84 -7.15
C GLU A 284 19.80 -3.42 -7.61
N ILE A 285 20.01 -2.53 -6.64
CA ILE A 285 20.41 -1.15 -6.87
C ILE A 285 21.66 -0.82 -6.05
N LYS A 286 22.43 0.13 -6.55
CA LYS A 286 23.44 0.84 -5.76
C LYS A 286 22.94 2.25 -5.49
N HIS A 287 22.82 2.59 -4.22
CA HIS A 287 22.36 3.88 -3.72
C HIS A 287 23.53 4.66 -3.11
N CYS A 288 23.65 5.93 -3.48
CA CYS A 288 24.55 6.89 -2.85
C CYS A 288 23.72 7.97 -2.16
N ALA A 289 23.92 8.11 -0.85
CA ALA A 289 23.20 9.08 -0.04
C ALA A 289 23.66 10.51 -0.36
N THR A 290 22.71 11.42 -0.44
CA THR A 290 22.93 12.87 -0.55
C THR A 290 22.18 13.53 0.61
N PRO A 291 22.75 13.51 1.83
CA PRO A 291 22.07 13.98 3.03
C PRO A 291 21.67 15.45 2.93
N TYR A 292 20.63 15.85 3.67
CA TYR A 292 20.15 17.23 3.68
C TYR A 292 21.21 18.21 4.22
N HIS A 293 21.94 17.79 5.26
CA HIS A 293 23.09 18.47 5.84
C HIS A 293 24.21 17.45 6.10
N SER A 294 25.47 17.88 6.07
CA SER A 294 26.59 17.05 6.52
C SER A 294 26.79 17.10 8.04
N SER A 295 26.40 18.21 8.66
CA SER A 295 26.38 18.45 10.11
C SER A 295 25.32 19.49 10.46
N PRO A 296 24.87 19.59 11.73
CA PRO A 296 23.86 20.57 12.13
C PRO A 296 24.19 22.02 11.76
N ASP A 297 25.48 22.38 11.70
CA ASP A 297 25.95 23.74 11.37
C ASP A 297 26.28 23.93 9.88
N SER A 298 26.21 22.87 9.06
CA SER A 298 26.52 22.95 7.63
C SER A 298 25.39 23.57 6.82
N ALA A 299 25.73 24.28 5.74
CA ALA A 299 24.74 24.71 4.75
C ALA A 299 23.95 23.50 4.20
N PRO A 300 22.66 23.67 3.88
CA PRO A 300 21.88 22.59 3.30
C PRO A 300 22.38 22.27 1.89
N HIS A 301 22.47 20.98 1.57
CA HIS A 301 22.79 20.48 0.22
C HIS A 301 21.57 20.43 -0.70
N TRP A 302 20.41 20.85 -0.20
CA TRP A 302 19.15 20.85 -0.92
C TRP A 302 18.41 22.16 -0.71
N GLY A 303 17.96 22.79 -1.80
CA GLY A 303 17.14 24.01 -1.77
C GLY A 303 15.68 23.69 -2.12
N PHE A 304 14.72 24.29 -1.41
CA PHE A 304 13.31 24.23 -1.78
C PHE A 304 12.96 25.40 -2.70
N ASP A 305 12.52 25.12 -3.93
CA ASP A 305 12.23 26.14 -4.95
C ASP A 305 10.76 26.63 -4.93
N GLY A 306 9.96 26.18 -3.96
CA GLY A 306 8.52 26.43 -3.88
C GLY A 306 7.65 25.27 -4.38
N ASP A 307 8.20 24.34 -5.18
CA ASP A 307 7.51 23.11 -5.60
C ASP A 307 8.23 21.85 -5.10
N ARG A 308 9.55 21.78 -5.27
CA ARG A 308 10.36 20.60 -4.92
C ARG A 308 11.70 20.96 -4.30
N TYR A 309 12.28 19.98 -3.60
CA TYR A 309 13.69 20.05 -3.19
C TYR A 309 14.58 19.75 -4.39
N ARG A 310 15.56 20.61 -4.64
CA ARG A 310 16.61 20.42 -5.65
C ARG A 310 17.95 20.22 -4.98
N TRP A 311 18.68 19.23 -5.45
CA TRP A 311 20.02 18.95 -4.96
C TRP A 311 21.01 19.95 -5.54
N THR A 312 21.98 20.43 -4.74
CA THR A 312 22.97 21.42 -5.18
C THR A 312 24.19 20.81 -5.88
N GLY A 313 24.29 19.48 -5.94
CA GLY A 313 25.47 18.77 -6.48
C GLY A 313 26.55 18.45 -5.44
N ASP A 314 26.40 18.96 -4.21
CA ASP A 314 27.37 18.80 -3.13
C ASP A 314 26.88 17.87 -2.00
N GLY A 315 27.80 17.48 -1.12
CA GLY A 315 27.45 16.73 0.09
C GLY A 315 27.10 15.26 -0.11
N ALA A 316 27.22 14.71 -1.32
CA ALA A 316 27.07 13.27 -1.56
C ALA A 316 28.07 12.46 -0.72
N ALA A 317 27.59 11.38 -0.11
CA ALA A 317 28.33 10.62 0.90
C ALA A 317 29.68 10.13 0.37
N PRO A 318 30.81 10.54 0.98
CA PRO A 318 32.14 10.12 0.55
C PRO A 318 32.40 8.67 0.94
N GLY A 319 33.18 7.96 0.12
CA GLY A 319 33.58 6.58 0.36
C GLY A 319 34.73 6.13 -0.53
N ASP A 320 35.11 4.88 -0.40
CA ASP A 320 36.15 4.19 -1.17
C ASP A 320 35.63 3.57 -2.49
N GLY A 321 34.34 3.74 -2.79
CA GLY A 321 33.71 3.27 -4.01
C GLY A 321 34.00 4.14 -5.24
N GLU A 322 33.37 3.79 -6.36
CA GLU A 322 33.53 4.48 -7.64
C GLU A 322 33.31 5.99 -7.51
N GLY A 323 34.27 6.75 -8.07
CA GLY A 323 34.39 8.21 -8.01
C GLY A 323 34.34 8.80 -6.59
N GLY A 324 34.90 8.09 -5.61
CA GLY A 324 35.07 8.57 -4.24
C GLY A 324 33.77 8.64 -3.44
N ARG A 325 32.76 7.87 -3.86
CA ARG A 325 31.43 7.86 -3.24
C ARG A 325 31.19 6.58 -2.45
N ARG A 326 30.41 6.70 -1.39
CA ARG A 326 29.88 5.55 -0.64
C ARG A 326 28.68 4.99 -1.38
N TRP A 327 28.79 3.74 -1.79
CA TRP A 327 27.72 2.99 -2.44
C TRP A 327 27.19 1.92 -1.50
N THR A 328 25.89 1.93 -1.29
CA THR A 328 25.18 0.88 -0.57
C THR A 328 24.35 0.08 -1.55
N ALA A 329 24.57 -1.24 -1.58
CA ALA A 329 23.78 -2.14 -2.38
C ALA A 329 22.51 -2.53 -1.62
N PHE A 330 21.38 -2.50 -2.33
CA PHE A 330 20.09 -2.94 -1.84
C PHE A 330 19.48 -3.84 -2.91
N GLY A 331 18.85 -4.93 -2.52
CA GLY A 331 18.26 -5.84 -3.49
C GLY A 331 17.22 -6.74 -2.88
N GLY A 332 16.21 -7.07 -3.68
CA GLY A 332 15.05 -7.80 -3.23
C GLY A 332 14.37 -8.55 -4.36
N ARG A 333 13.35 -9.32 -3.98
CA ARG A 333 12.46 -10.01 -4.90
C ARG A 333 11.04 -9.73 -4.49
N ALA A 334 10.22 -9.26 -5.44
CA ALA A 334 8.80 -9.00 -5.23
C ALA A 334 7.96 -9.83 -6.19
N PHE A 335 6.77 -10.24 -5.75
CA PHE A 335 5.78 -10.85 -6.64
C PHE A 335 5.22 -9.78 -7.57
N ILE A 336 5.26 -10.01 -8.88
CA ILE A 336 4.58 -9.17 -9.85
C ILE A 336 3.12 -9.59 -9.89
N THR A 337 2.23 -8.63 -9.65
CA THR A 337 0.79 -8.84 -9.70
C THR A 337 0.14 -7.83 -10.64
N PRO A 338 -0.97 -8.18 -11.32
CA PRO A 338 -1.76 -7.23 -12.11
C PRO A 338 -2.69 -6.40 -11.23
N ALA A 339 -2.24 -6.04 -10.03
CA ALA A 339 -3.04 -5.32 -9.05
C ALA A 339 -3.52 -3.97 -9.59
N THR A 340 -2.73 -3.26 -10.39
CA THR A 340 -3.13 -1.96 -10.97
C THR A 340 -4.40 -2.07 -11.81
N ARG A 341 -4.41 -2.99 -12.77
CA ARG A 341 -5.60 -3.26 -13.59
C ARG A 341 -6.80 -3.64 -12.72
N TYR A 342 -6.60 -4.58 -11.80
CA TYR A 342 -7.67 -5.06 -10.92
C TYR A 342 -8.25 -3.94 -10.04
N VAL A 343 -7.40 -3.21 -9.32
CA VAL A 343 -7.83 -2.15 -8.38
C VAL A 343 -8.57 -1.04 -9.10
N LEU A 344 -8.10 -0.60 -10.27
CA LEU A 344 -8.78 0.44 -11.05
C LEU A 344 -10.16 -0.02 -11.53
N ARG A 345 -10.28 -1.28 -11.98
CA ARG A 345 -11.57 -1.86 -12.39
C ARG A 345 -12.54 -1.96 -11.21
N GLU A 346 -12.09 -2.42 -10.05
CA GLU A 346 -12.94 -2.54 -8.86
C GLU A 346 -13.31 -1.19 -8.24
N GLN A 347 -12.46 -0.18 -8.36
CA GLN A 347 -12.82 1.20 -8.01
C GLN A 347 -13.90 1.74 -8.95
N ALA A 348 -13.74 1.56 -10.26
CA ALA A 348 -14.75 1.97 -11.24
C ALA A 348 -16.08 1.26 -11.02
N ARG A 349 -16.06 -0.05 -10.71
CA ARG A 349 -17.25 -0.85 -10.38
C ARG A 349 -17.99 -0.31 -9.15
N ARG A 350 -17.28 -0.15 -8.02
CA ARG A 350 -17.86 0.36 -6.75
C ARG A 350 -18.40 1.78 -6.87
N LEU A 351 -17.70 2.65 -7.62
CA LEU A 351 -18.18 4.00 -7.89
C LEU A 351 -19.45 3.98 -8.75
N ALA A 352 -19.56 3.06 -9.71
CA ALA A 352 -20.72 2.96 -10.59
C ALA A 352 -21.99 2.55 -9.85
N GLU A 353 -21.89 1.76 -8.78
CA GLU A 353 -23.04 1.30 -7.97
C GLU A 353 -23.82 2.45 -7.32
N HIS A 354 -23.12 3.52 -6.95
CA HIS A 354 -23.69 4.66 -6.23
C HIS A 354 -23.72 5.96 -7.06
N ALA A 355 -23.32 5.88 -8.34
CA ALA A 355 -23.23 7.04 -9.22
C ALA A 355 -24.57 7.31 -9.95
N PRO A 356 -24.86 8.57 -10.31
CA PRO A 356 -25.95 8.90 -11.24
C PRO A 356 -25.82 8.14 -12.56
N SER A 357 -26.93 7.83 -13.22
CA SER A 357 -27.01 6.91 -14.37
C SER A 357 -26.00 7.21 -15.50
N GLN A 358 -25.80 8.50 -15.82
CA GLN A 358 -24.83 8.92 -16.84
C GLN A 358 -23.39 8.59 -16.44
N LEU A 359 -22.99 8.93 -15.21
CA LEU A 359 -21.66 8.64 -14.67
C LEU A 359 -21.45 7.12 -14.50
N ALA A 360 -22.46 6.39 -14.03
CA ALA A 360 -22.44 4.94 -13.95
C ALA A 360 -22.24 4.28 -15.33
N GLY A 361 -22.79 4.85 -16.40
CA GLY A 361 -22.53 4.43 -17.78
C GLY A 361 -21.06 4.63 -18.19
N GLN A 362 -20.51 5.81 -17.91
CA GLN A 362 -19.10 6.13 -18.20
C GLN A 362 -18.13 5.25 -17.42
N LEU A 363 -18.37 5.03 -16.12
CA LEU A 363 -17.55 4.16 -15.28
C LEU A 363 -17.54 2.70 -15.75
N ARG A 364 -18.69 2.19 -16.24
CA ARG A 364 -18.77 0.86 -16.84
C ARG A 364 -18.02 0.75 -18.17
N THR A 365 -17.94 1.82 -18.95
CA THR A 365 -17.11 1.88 -20.17
C THR A 365 -15.63 1.92 -19.80
N MET A 366 -15.23 2.79 -18.87
CA MET A 366 -13.86 2.84 -18.36
C MET A 366 -13.41 1.48 -17.80
N ARG A 367 -14.28 0.76 -17.08
CA ARG A 367 -13.99 -0.60 -16.58
C ARG A 367 -13.60 -1.57 -17.71
N ARG A 368 -14.25 -1.46 -18.87
CA ARG A 368 -13.95 -2.26 -20.07
C ARG A 368 -12.68 -1.81 -20.77
N GLU A 369 -12.44 -0.50 -20.87
CA GLU A 369 -11.19 0.02 -21.45
C GLU A 369 -9.95 -0.38 -20.64
N LEU A 370 -10.10 -0.47 -19.31
CA LEU A 370 -9.05 -0.97 -18.42
C LEU A 370 -8.70 -2.46 -18.61
N ASP A 371 -9.51 -3.23 -19.36
CA ASP A 371 -9.17 -4.63 -19.66
C ASP A 371 -7.95 -4.78 -20.57
N ASP A 372 -7.72 -3.80 -21.43
CA ASP A 372 -6.60 -3.79 -22.36
C ASP A 372 -5.37 -3.07 -21.80
N LEU A 373 -5.39 -2.68 -20.52
CA LEU A 373 -4.26 -2.02 -19.87
C LEU A 373 -3.08 -3.00 -19.69
N ASP A 374 -2.09 -2.88 -20.56
CA ASP A 374 -0.82 -3.64 -20.50
C ASP A 374 0.22 -2.94 -19.62
N VAL A 375 -0.07 -2.89 -18.32
CA VAL A 375 0.81 -2.32 -17.31
C VAL A 375 0.86 -3.23 -16.08
N LEU A 376 2.06 -3.66 -15.71
CA LEU A 376 2.35 -4.20 -14.39
C LEU A 376 3.05 -3.13 -13.57
N SER A 377 2.68 -2.99 -12.30
CA SER A 377 3.30 -2.04 -11.38
C SER A 377 3.81 -2.81 -10.18
N GLN A 378 5.08 -2.61 -9.85
CA GLN A 378 5.68 -3.21 -8.67
C GLN A 378 6.52 -2.20 -7.91
N SER A 379 6.25 -2.04 -6.62
CA SER A 379 7.09 -1.29 -5.70
C SER A 379 8.36 -2.07 -5.37
N LEU A 380 9.47 -1.34 -5.21
CA LEU A 380 10.72 -1.84 -4.64
C LEU A 380 10.58 -1.97 -3.12
N ASP A 381 9.64 -2.82 -2.70
CA ASP A 381 9.23 -2.97 -1.30
C ASP A 381 10.45 -3.27 -0.41
N GLY A 382 10.51 -2.56 0.73
CA GLY A 382 11.58 -2.71 1.71
C GLY A 382 12.79 -1.80 1.47
N PHE A 383 12.83 -1.05 0.35
CA PHE A 383 13.90 -0.08 0.10
C PHE A 383 14.04 0.94 1.25
N HIS A 384 12.92 1.54 1.68
CA HIS A 384 12.94 2.47 2.82
C HIS A 384 13.28 1.79 4.14
N ASP A 385 12.85 0.54 4.34
CA ASP A 385 13.13 -0.21 5.57
C ASP A 385 14.65 -0.40 5.73
N TRP A 386 15.37 -0.75 4.65
CA TRP A 386 16.83 -0.85 4.70
C TRP A 386 17.53 0.48 4.96
N LEU A 387 16.98 1.61 4.49
CA LEU A 387 17.53 2.93 4.81
C LEU A 387 17.44 3.24 6.30
N VAL A 388 16.45 2.72 7.02
CA VAL A 388 16.35 2.84 8.48
C VAL A 388 16.89 1.61 9.22
N GLN A 389 17.68 0.77 8.54
CA GLN A 389 18.31 -0.44 9.08
C GLN A 389 17.32 -1.49 9.58
N HIS A 390 16.19 -1.64 8.89
CA HIS A 390 15.31 -2.78 9.03
C HIS A 390 15.51 -3.73 7.85
N ASP A 391 15.87 -4.97 8.13
CA ASP A 391 15.95 -6.04 7.15
C ASP A 391 14.61 -6.80 7.07
N GLY A 392 13.94 -6.69 5.92
CA GLY A 392 12.71 -7.42 5.61
C GLY A 392 12.91 -8.82 5.02
N ALA A 393 14.16 -9.21 4.69
CA ALA A 393 14.45 -10.56 4.19
C ALA A 393 14.47 -11.60 5.32
N ALA A 394 14.65 -11.17 6.56
CA ALA A 394 14.69 -12.03 7.73
C ALA A 394 13.27 -12.30 8.27
N GLN A 395 12.73 -13.47 7.92
CA GLN A 395 11.58 -14.06 8.61
C GLN A 395 12.10 -14.82 9.84
N ALA A 396 12.22 -14.12 10.96
CA ALA A 396 12.67 -14.73 12.21
C ALA A 396 11.51 -15.43 12.91
N VAL A 397 11.58 -16.76 13.03
CA VAL A 397 10.64 -17.53 13.84
C VAL A 397 11.02 -17.36 15.30
N THR A 398 10.11 -16.80 16.09
CA THR A 398 10.28 -16.61 17.54
C THR A 398 9.55 -17.67 18.36
N ASP A 399 9.94 -17.81 19.62
CA ASP A 399 9.21 -18.64 20.56
C ASP A 399 7.81 -18.07 20.84
N HIS A 400 6.88 -18.96 21.20
CA HIS A 400 5.46 -18.64 21.41
C HIS A 400 5.24 -17.59 22.51
N ALA A 401 6.08 -17.56 23.55
CA ALA A 401 5.92 -16.62 24.65
C ALA A 401 6.13 -15.18 24.16
N ILE A 402 7.19 -14.95 23.39
CA ILE A 402 7.45 -13.64 22.79
C ILE A 402 6.45 -13.33 21.67
N LEU A 403 6.11 -14.31 20.83
CA LEU A 403 5.11 -14.13 19.77
C LEU A 403 3.77 -13.65 20.32
N SER A 404 3.31 -14.22 21.43
CA SER A 404 2.04 -13.85 22.07
C SER A 404 2.00 -12.40 22.59
N LEU A 405 3.17 -11.80 22.86
CA LEU A 405 3.27 -10.44 23.38
C LEU A 405 3.59 -9.44 22.27
N ALA A 406 4.63 -9.70 21.48
CA ALA A 406 5.15 -8.82 20.45
C ALA A 406 4.32 -8.85 19.15
N GLY A 407 3.63 -9.95 18.89
CA GLY A 407 2.94 -10.21 17.62
C GLY A 407 3.91 -10.65 16.52
N GLU A 408 3.36 -10.99 15.36
CA GLU A 408 4.15 -11.26 14.17
C GLU A 408 4.80 -9.97 13.66
N THR A 409 6.09 -10.03 13.35
CA THR A 409 6.81 -8.91 12.73
C THR A 409 7.53 -9.42 11.49
N ASN A 410 7.45 -8.66 10.40
CA ASN A 410 7.99 -9.05 9.09
C ASN A 410 9.36 -8.44 8.80
N HIS A 411 9.97 -7.79 9.81
CA HIS A 411 11.25 -7.11 9.69
C HIS A 411 12.04 -7.24 10.99
N VAL A 412 13.35 -7.23 10.88
CA VAL A 412 14.28 -7.23 12.03
C VAL A 412 15.27 -6.07 11.89
N PRO A 413 15.83 -5.57 13.00
CA PRO A 413 17.00 -4.70 12.92
C PRO A 413 18.15 -5.37 12.16
N ASP A 414 18.79 -4.63 11.26
CA ASP A 414 20.06 -5.04 10.62
C ASP A 414 21.13 -5.21 11.72
N GLY A 415 21.70 -6.41 11.80
CA GLY A 415 22.70 -6.76 12.81
C GLY A 415 24.07 -6.12 12.60
N ALA A 416 24.32 -5.52 11.44
CA ALA A 416 25.54 -4.82 11.00
C ALA A 416 26.81 -5.05 11.87
N LYS A 417 27.70 -5.92 11.38
CA LYS A 417 28.96 -6.31 12.03
C LYS A 417 29.96 -5.15 12.26
N ASP A 418 29.86 -4.07 11.49
CA ASP A 418 30.81 -2.93 11.51
C ASP A 418 30.09 -1.58 11.47
N HIS A 419 30.37 -0.70 12.44
CA HIS A 419 29.87 0.69 12.52
C HIS A 419 30.25 1.55 11.30
N GLY A 420 31.34 1.22 10.60
CA GLY A 420 31.73 1.88 9.34
C GLY A 420 30.67 1.79 8.23
N THR A 421 29.72 0.86 8.39
CA THR A 421 28.60 0.64 7.48
C THR A 421 27.32 1.40 7.88
N GLN A 422 27.39 2.43 8.74
CA GLN A 422 26.21 3.25 9.10
C GLN A 422 25.41 3.68 7.86
N ARG A 423 24.28 2.99 7.66
CA ARG A 423 23.30 3.13 6.57
C ARG A 423 22.08 3.94 7.00
N PHE A 424 21.96 4.22 8.30
CA PHE A 424 20.79 4.83 8.90
C PHE A 424 20.53 6.24 8.33
N GLN A 425 19.47 6.35 7.54
CA GLN A 425 19.05 7.55 6.82
C GLN A 425 17.57 7.82 7.12
N PRO A 426 17.26 8.40 8.28
CA PRO A 426 15.87 8.70 8.67
C PRO A 426 15.23 9.76 7.77
N VAL A 427 16.06 10.60 7.14
CA VAL A 427 15.70 11.46 6.02
C VAL A 427 16.33 10.86 4.76
N ARG A 428 15.51 10.22 3.93
CA ARG A 428 15.95 9.67 2.64
C ARG A 428 16.27 10.79 1.68
N GLY A 429 17.53 10.88 1.24
CA GLY A 429 17.96 11.67 0.10
C GLY A 429 19.11 10.95 -0.60
N GLY A 430 19.05 10.82 -1.92
CA GLY A 430 20.11 10.13 -2.65
C GLY A 430 19.83 9.95 -4.14
N GLN A 431 20.83 9.44 -4.84
CA GLN A 431 20.65 8.90 -6.18
C GLN A 431 21.00 7.43 -6.20
N PHE A 432 20.30 6.65 -7.00
CA PHE A 432 20.59 5.24 -7.21
C PHE A 432 20.51 4.85 -8.68
N TYR A 433 21.03 3.69 -9.00
CA TYR A 433 20.88 3.05 -10.30
C TYR A 433 20.76 1.53 -10.12
N PHE A 434 20.16 0.85 -11.09
CA PHE A 434 20.03 -0.61 -11.08
C PHE A 434 21.35 -1.27 -11.50
N THR A 435 21.82 -2.22 -10.69
CA THR A 435 22.89 -3.17 -11.04
C THR A 435 22.31 -4.45 -11.63
N GLU A 436 21.14 -4.85 -11.16
CA GLU A 436 20.36 -5.97 -11.68
C GLU A 436 18.86 -5.61 -11.71
N LEU A 437 18.19 -5.98 -12.80
CA LEU A 437 16.73 -5.92 -12.90
C LEU A 437 16.26 -7.08 -13.79
N THR A 438 15.57 -8.04 -13.19
CA THR A 438 15.24 -9.33 -13.83
C THR A 438 13.79 -9.70 -13.55
N VAL A 439 13.04 -10.05 -14.60
CA VAL A 439 11.70 -10.64 -14.49
C VAL A 439 11.82 -12.16 -14.60
N ILE A 440 11.26 -12.89 -13.63
CA ILE A 440 11.26 -14.36 -13.60
C ILE A 440 9.82 -14.85 -13.73
N ASP A 441 9.58 -15.77 -14.65
CA ASP A 441 8.24 -16.34 -14.87
C ASP A 441 7.94 -17.56 -13.98
N ARG A 442 6.68 -18.00 -13.99
CA ARG A 442 6.20 -19.17 -13.21
C ARG A 442 6.90 -20.48 -13.54
N PHE A 443 7.60 -20.56 -14.67
CA PHE A 443 8.33 -21.74 -15.10
C PHE A 443 9.85 -21.58 -14.97
N GLY A 444 10.33 -20.52 -14.31
CA GLY A 444 11.74 -20.27 -14.03
C GLY A 444 12.52 -19.66 -15.19
N ARG A 445 11.88 -19.25 -16.30
CA ARG A 445 12.56 -18.49 -17.35
C ARG A 445 12.78 -17.06 -16.86
N ALA A 446 13.95 -16.49 -17.16
CA ALA A 446 14.34 -15.16 -16.72
C ALA A 446 14.53 -14.22 -17.92
N LEU A 447 13.99 -13.01 -17.81
CA LEU A 447 14.22 -11.88 -18.70
C LEU A 447 15.04 -10.83 -17.96
N VAL A 448 16.30 -10.69 -18.34
CA VAL A 448 17.21 -9.70 -17.74
C VAL A 448 17.01 -8.36 -18.46
N LEU A 449 16.49 -7.37 -17.74
CA LEU A 449 16.28 -6.01 -18.25
C LEU A 449 17.54 -5.14 -18.08
N THR A 450 18.25 -5.35 -16.99
CA THR A 450 19.55 -4.73 -16.68
C THR A 450 20.41 -5.75 -15.96
N GLY A 451 21.65 -5.91 -16.39
CA GLY A 451 22.58 -6.86 -15.79
C GLY A 451 23.94 -6.23 -15.46
N PRO A 452 24.69 -6.80 -14.51
CA PRO A 452 25.90 -6.20 -13.95
C PRO A 452 27.04 -6.07 -14.98
N ARG A 453 27.09 -6.98 -15.95
CA ARG A 453 28.12 -6.98 -17.01
C ARG A 453 27.72 -6.20 -18.24
N GLN A 454 26.44 -5.79 -18.36
CA GLN A 454 25.88 -5.18 -19.56
C GLN A 454 26.23 -5.93 -20.87
N THR A 455 26.49 -7.24 -20.77
CA THR A 455 26.90 -8.10 -21.89
C THR A 455 25.72 -8.60 -22.71
N GLU A 456 24.50 -8.40 -22.21
CA GLU A 456 23.31 -8.86 -22.90
C GLU A 456 23.05 -8.00 -24.16
N PRO A 457 22.72 -8.64 -25.30
CA PRO A 457 22.45 -7.93 -26.54
C PRO A 457 21.17 -7.09 -26.48
N ILE A 458 20.25 -7.42 -25.56
CA ILE A 458 19.02 -6.68 -25.31
C ILE A 458 19.19 -5.89 -24.02
N GLN A 459 19.17 -4.55 -24.12
CA GLN A 459 19.16 -3.64 -22.98
C GLN A 459 17.94 -2.73 -23.06
N PHE A 460 17.12 -2.74 -22.03
CA PHE A 460 15.95 -1.88 -21.96
C PHE A 460 16.34 -0.51 -21.37
N ARG A 461 15.93 0.58 -22.02
CA ARG A 461 16.14 1.92 -21.47
C ARG A 461 15.18 2.15 -20.31
N LEU A 462 15.71 2.53 -19.16
CA LEU A 462 14.90 3.00 -18.04
C LEU A 462 14.26 4.36 -18.39
N ILE A 463 12.94 4.38 -18.50
CA ILE A 463 12.17 5.63 -18.62
C ILE A 463 11.89 6.15 -17.21
N ARG A 464 12.28 7.40 -16.96
CA ARG A 464 12.18 8.04 -15.64
C ARG A 464 11.12 9.14 -15.69
N ALA A 465 10.28 9.20 -14.66
CA ALA A 465 9.37 10.33 -14.50
C ALA A 465 10.15 11.60 -14.14
N ASP A 466 9.66 12.78 -14.54
CA ASP A 466 10.25 14.10 -14.23
C ASP A 466 10.53 14.31 -12.74
N SER A 467 9.75 13.62 -11.90
CA SER A 467 9.84 13.68 -10.45
C SER A 467 11.08 13.02 -9.84
N VAL A 468 11.74 12.13 -10.60
CA VAL A 468 12.92 11.37 -10.15
C VAL A 468 14.15 11.60 -11.03
N LEU A 469 14.10 12.60 -11.91
CA LEU A 469 15.27 13.02 -12.67
C LEU A 469 16.30 13.65 -11.73
N PRO A 470 17.59 13.26 -11.83
CA PRO A 470 18.67 13.97 -11.16
C PRO A 470 18.68 15.46 -11.52
N ASP A 471 18.80 16.32 -10.52
CA ASP A 471 19.04 17.76 -10.76
C ASP A 471 20.49 17.99 -11.16
N GLU A 472 21.41 17.32 -10.46
CA GLU A 472 22.85 17.36 -10.69
C GLU A 472 23.39 15.93 -10.82
N ALA A 473 24.53 15.77 -11.52
CA ALA A 473 25.12 14.46 -11.72
C ALA A 473 26.06 14.09 -10.57
N LEU A 474 25.93 12.87 -10.02
CA LEU A 474 26.89 12.34 -9.04
C LEU A 474 28.33 12.24 -9.59
N PHE A 475 28.44 12.11 -10.92
CA PHE A 475 29.70 12.03 -11.65
C PHE A 475 29.66 12.95 -12.88
N PRO A 476 30.80 13.52 -13.30
CA PRO A 476 30.88 14.20 -14.57
C PRO A 476 30.72 13.19 -15.72
N ASN A 477 29.88 13.52 -16.71
CA ASN A 477 29.65 12.73 -17.93
C ASN A 477 29.35 11.24 -17.68
N PRO A 478 28.32 10.88 -16.90
CA PRO A 478 28.00 9.48 -16.65
C PRO A 478 27.58 8.79 -17.97
N PRO A 479 28.02 7.54 -18.22
CA PRO A 479 27.58 6.79 -19.39
C PRO A 479 26.08 6.46 -19.26
N GLY A 480 25.28 7.10 -20.11
CA GLY A 480 23.85 6.88 -20.20
C GLY A 480 23.01 7.54 -19.08
N GLU A 481 21.71 7.58 -19.35
CA GLU A 481 20.69 8.19 -18.50
C GLU A 481 20.12 7.17 -17.48
N ARG A 482 20.95 6.70 -16.53
CA ARG A 482 20.59 5.58 -15.64
C ARG A 482 20.27 5.93 -14.18
N PHE A 483 20.67 7.12 -13.72
CA PHE A 483 20.49 7.52 -12.33
C PHE A 483 19.06 8.00 -12.05
N VAL A 484 18.55 7.64 -10.87
CA VAL A 484 17.25 8.03 -10.34
C VAL A 484 17.50 8.80 -9.04
N GLN A 485 16.92 9.99 -8.90
CA GLN A 485 17.09 10.83 -7.72
C GLN A 485 15.86 10.78 -6.81
N LEU A 486 16.10 10.56 -5.53
CA LEU A 486 15.10 10.63 -4.46
C LEU A 486 15.38 11.86 -3.58
N PRO A 487 14.49 12.88 -3.57
CA PRO A 487 14.63 14.05 -2.71
C PRO A 487 14.47 13.73 -1.22
N PRO A 488 14.99 14.62 -0.35
CA PRO A 488 14.96 14.52 1.12
C PRO A 488 13.53 14.33 1.62
N ARG A 489 13.26 13.20 2.28
CA ARG A 489 11.96 12.89 2.91
C ARG A 489 12.14 12.08 4.18
N LEU A 490 11.35 12.42 5.21
CA LEU A 490 11.28 11.65 6.46
C LEU A 490 10.68 10.26 6.17
N VAL A 491 11.46 9.21 6.40
CA VAL A 491 11.05 7.82 6.13
C VAL A 491 10.02 7.33 7.16
N GLN A 492 10.14 7.80 8.40
CA GLN A 492 9.19 7.50 9.45
C GLN A 492 7.82 8.15 9.17
N PRO A 493 6.70 7.48 9.51
CA PRO A 493 5.38 8.08 9.42
C PRO A 493 5.31 9.38 10.21
N THR A 494 5.03 10.49 9.52
CA THR A 494 4.95 11.82 10.12
C THR A 494 3.69 12.55 9.68
N ARG A 495 3.22 13.47 10.51
CA ARG A 495 2.14 14.38 10.16
C ARG A 495 2.47 15.77 10.67
N ILE A 496 2.04 16.77 9.94
CA ILE A 496 2.01 18.15 10.42
C ILE A 496 0.60 18.40 10.92
N ARG A 497 0.45 18.74 12.20
CA ARG A 497 -0.83 19.14 12.79
C ARG A 497 -0.90 20.65 12.75
N LEU A 498 -1.75 21.18 11.87
CA LEU A 498 -2.11 22.60 11.85
C LEU A 498 -3.47 22.72 12.54
N GLU A 499 -3.45 22.74 13.86
CA GLU A 499 -4.67 22.86 14.68
C GLU A 499 -4.90 24.31 15.02
N THR A 500 -6.12 24.77 14.76
CA THR A 500 -6.56 26.11 15.13
C THR A 500 -6.80 26.16 16.63
N VAL A 501 -6.18 27.10 17.33
CA VAL A 501 -6.45 27.38 18.75
C VAL A 501 -7.41 28.58 18.86
N PRO A 502 -8.31 28.61 19.86
CA PRO A 502 -9.19 29.77 20.09
C PRO A 502 -8.38 31.05 20.26
N LEU A 503 -8.88 32.19 19.80
CA LEU A 503 -8.16 33.48 19.83
C LEU A 503 -7.57 33.85 21.20
N ARG A 504 -8.23 33.46 22.29
CA ARG A 504 -7.87 33.83 23.67
C ARG A 504 -7.28 32.66 24.47
N SER A 505 -6.97 31.55 23.82
CA SER A 505 -6.46 30.34 24.46
C SER A 505 -5.37 29.71 23.60
N ASP A 506 -4.20 29.48 24.19
CA ASP A 506 -3.14 28.68 23.56
C ASP A 506 -3.44 27.16 23.62
N GLN A 507 -4.60 26.76 24.15
CA GLN A 507 -5.05 25.38 24.21
C GLN A 507 -6.03 25.08 23.07
N PRO A 508 -5.93 23.93 22.39
CA PRO A 508 -6.88 23.51 21.37
C PRO A 508 -8.34 23.55 21.87
N PRO A 509 -9.34 23.75 20.99
CA PRO A 509 -10.75 23.87 21.37
C PRO A 509 -11.30 22.67 22.16
N ALA A 510 -10.68 21.49 22.04
CA ALA A 510 -11.10 20.30 22.78
C ALA A 510 -10.77 20.35 24.29
N THR A 511 -9.77 21.15 24.71
CA THR A 511 -9.33 21.23 26.11
C THR A 511 -9.97 22.38 26.89
N ALA A 512 -10.58 23.35 26.19
CA ALA A 512 -11.36 24.41 26.80
C ALA A 512 -12.84 24.02 26.76
N ALA A 513 -13.45 23.79 27.93
CA ALA A 513 -14.90 23.75 28.03
C ALA A 513 -15.45 25.02 27.36
N PRO A 514 -16.46 24.94 26.48
CA PRO A 514 -17.07 26.14 25.93
C PRO A 514 -17.65 26.91 27.10
N THR A 515 -16.99 28.01 27.48
CA THR A 515 -17.58 29.02 28.35
C THR A 515 -18.58 29.78 27.51
N THR A 516 -19.69 29.13 27.13
CA THR A 516 -20.85 29.80 26.56
C THR A 516 -21.55 30.54 27.69
N SER A 517 -20.97 31.67 28.10
CA SER A 517 -21.76 32.68 28.77
C SER A 517 -22.83 33.16 27.78
N PRO A 518 -24.12 33.17 28.14
CA PRO A 518 -25.20 33.60 27.24
C PRO A 518 -25.11 35.07 26.80
N LEU A 519 -24.09 35.80 27.26
CA LEU A 519 -23.76 37.18 26.88
C LEU A 519 -22.65 37.28 25.82
N GLN A 520 -22.07 36.16 25.36
CA GLN A 520 -20.91 36.19 24.48
C GLN A 520 -21.32 36.20 22.99
N PRO A 521 -20.86 37.17 22.18
CA PRO A 521 -21.24 37.24 20.78
C PRO A 521 -20.75 36.01 19.99
N PRO A 522 -21.52 35.57 18.98
CA PRO A 522 -21.11 34.44 18.14
C PRO A 522 -19.76 34.73 17.47
N GLY A 523 -18.78 33.85 17.67
CA GLY A 523 -17.44 33.97 17.09
C GLY A 523 -16.33 34.41 18.05
N ALA A 524 -16.64 34.78 19.30
CA ALA A 524 -15.64 35.23 20.27
C ALA A 524 -14.53 34.20 20.59
N ASP A 525 -14.85 32.90 20.44
CA ASP A 525 -13.91 31.78 20.64
C ASP A 525 -13.43 31.16 19.30
N ALA A 526 -13.78 31.77 18.15
CA ALA A 526 -13.27 31.34 16.87
C ALA A 526 -11.74 31.58 16.80
N PRO A 527 -10.98 30.77 16.05
CA PRO A 527 -9.54 30.96 15.85
C PRO A 527 -9.21 32.16 14.92
N VAL A 528 -10.22 32.96 14.60
CA VAL A 528 -10.11 34.14 13.75
C VAL A 528 -9.86 35.33 14.68
N ALA A 529 -8.82 36.12 14.41
CA ALA A 529 -8.54 37.35 15.17
C ALA A 529 -9.36 38.56 14.68
N GLY A 530 -9.86 38.50 13.44
CA GLY A 530 -10.62 39.55 12.78
C GLY A 530 -10.69 39.31 11.28
N TRP A 531 -11.46 40.15 10.59
CA TRP A 531 -11.64 40.08 9.14
C TRP A 531 -11.11 41.33 8.48
N LEU A 532 -10.46 41.15 7.34
CA LEU A 532 -10.00 42.23 6.48
C LEU A 532 -10.81 42.18 5.18
N LEU A 533 -11.60 43.22 4.94
CA LEU A 533 -12.35 43.36 3.70
C LEU A 533 -11.69 44.41 2.83
N VAL A 534 -11.31 44.01 1.61
CA VAL A 534 -10.75 44.94 0.63
C VAL A 534 -11.88 45.77 0.03
N ASN A 535 -11.90 47.07 0.31
CA ASN A 535 -12.80 48.02 -0.34
C ASN A 535 -12.10 48.60 -1.58
N HIS A 536 -12.40 48.04 -2.75
CA HIS A 536 -11.82 48.49 -4.01
C HIS A 536 -12.30 49.87 -4.47
N LEU A 537 -13.47 50.34 -4.00
CA LEU A 537 -13.99 51.66 -4.38
C LEU A 537 -13.14 52.78 -3.78
N ASP A 538 -12.89 52.70 -2.47
CA ASP A 538 -12.15 53.74 -1.74
C ASP A 538 -10.67 53.42 -1.54
N ARG A 539 -10.21 52.27 -2.06
CA ARG A 539 -8.84 51.74 -1.86
C ARG A 539 -8.48 51.65 -0.36
N THR A 540 -9.46 51.28 0.45
CA THR A 540 -9.29 51.08 1.90
C THR A 540 -9.39 49.60 2.25
N LEU A 541 -8.85 49.26 3.41
CA LEU A 541 -8.97 47.94 4.01
C LEU A 541 -9.87 48.10 5.23
N LEU A 542 -11.10 47.60 5.16
CA LEU A 542 -12.01 47.63 6.31
C LEU A 542 -11.59 46.52 7.29
N VAL A 543 -11.50 46.86 8.57
CA VAL A 543 -11.07 45.99 9.65
C VAL A 543 -12.26 45.67 10.53
N TYR A 544 -12.55 44.38 10.68
CA TYR A 544 -13.63 43.88 11.53
C TYR A 544 -13.07 42.96 12.62
N GLY A 545 -13.73 42.95 13.78
CA GLY A 545 -13.48 42.04 14.88
C GLY A 545 -13.88 40.61 14.51
N PRO A 546 -13.51 39.63 15.34
CA PRO A 546 -13.75 38.21 15.06
C PRO A 546 -15.24 37.84 14.93
N ASP A 547 -16.10 38.58 15.61
CA ASP A 547 -17.57 38.52 15.60
C ASP A 547 -18.22 39.38 14.50
N GLY A 548 -17.41 40.03 13.66
CA GLY A 548 -17.89 40.94 12.61
C GLY A 548 -18.19 42.35 13.10
N GLU A 549 -17.80 42.72 14.33
CA GLU A 549 -17.89 44.10 14.80
C GLU A 549 -17.00 45.02 13.92
N PRO A 550 -17.49 46.16 13.40
CA PRO A 550 -16.65 47.07 12.64
C PRO A 550 -15.65 47.78 13.56
N LEU A 551 -14.35 47.50 13.39
CA LEU A 551 -13.27 48.10 14.20
C LEU A 551 -12.72 49.38 13.56
N GLY A 552 -12.78 49.49 12.23
CA GLY A 552 -12.38 50.70 11.51
C GLY A 552 -11.95 50.45 10.07
N GLU A 553 -11.21 51.40 9.50
CA GLU A 553 -10.61 51.28 8.17
C GLU A 553 -9.13 51.65 8.17
N LEU A 554 -8.35 50.94 7.37
CA LEU A 554 -6.97 51.27 7.05
C LEU A 554 -6.95 51.91 5.66
N ARG A 555 -6.43 53.13 5.57
CA ARG A 555 -6.31 53.84 4.30
C ARG A 555 -4.91 54.39 4.13
N VAL A 556 -4.44 54.42 2.89
CA VAL A 556 -3.18 55.08 2.55
C VAL A 556 -3.45 56.57 2.54
N VAL A 557 -2.85 57.30 3.48
CA VAL A 557 -2.92 58.76 3.54
C VAL A 557 -1.71 59.39 2.84
N ARG A 558 -0.62 58.64 2.74
CA ARG A 558 0.62 59.04 2.08
C ARG A 558 1.31 57.86 1.39
N ASP A 559 1.94 58.11 0.26
CA ASP A 559 2.73 57.11 -0.47
C ASP A 559 4.11 56.82 0.19
N ALA A 560 4.88 55.91 -0.40
CA ALA A 560 6.23 55.55 0.06
C ALA A 560 7.24 56.72 -0.01
N GLN A 561 6.88 57.81 -0.70
CA GLN A 561 7.63 59.06 -0.84
C GLN A 561 7.09 60.17 0.09
N ASN A 562 6.16 59.85 0.99
CA ASN A 562 5.52 60.75 1.95
C ASN A 562 4.63 61.84 1.30
N THR A 563 4.14 61.60 0.09
CA THR A 563 3.22 62.46 -0.65
C THR A 563 1.77 62.13 -0.28
N PRO A 564 0.88 63.10 0.00
CA PRO A 564 -0.54 62.84 0.27
C PRO A 564 -1.22 62.13 -0.91
N THR A 565 -1.97 61.06 -0.63
CA THR A 565 -2.72 60.27 -1.63
C THR A 565 -4.23 60.49 -1.55
#